data_AF-A0A386PU66-F1
#
_entry.id   AF-A0A386PU66-F1
#
_cell.length_a   1.000
_cell.length_b   1.000
_cell.length_c   1.000
_cell.angle_alpha   90.00
_cell.angle_beta   90.00
_cell.angle_gamma   90.00
#
_symmetry.space_group_name_H-M   'P 1'
#
loop_
_entity.id
_entity.type
_entity.pdbx_description
1 polymer ?
#
loop_
_entity_poly.entity_id
_entity_poly.type
_entity_poly.pdbx_seq_one_letter_code
_entity_poly.pdbx_strand_id
1 'polypeptide(L)'
;MPAQGTFTYYGGMWLASLASVIMVALVAHPSLPTNKLFSNPVFEYIGSRSYGIYLWQLPVFAFAEAKVLAPTAWYNLIWQLALILILTELSYRLIELPTQRFDYSNILGILQNFVREKGWKLKKNILPMLISGLALISLGFIIFSPPSPHDQRVIEEKIMAQQVALQKKQLAEANNKVPMSLKAVAEKYKVQPVVAEKASQMNVLALGDSVMVAASTNLQEVFPHMYIDAAVGRQAESLATDLTNAKSKMPNPDAYLIGLGTNGTIKEDEIDAAMKVAGDKPVYWLNVHADRVWAKPNNNLLTKMAKKYKNLKIIDWNKKASGQSSWFYSDNIHPKGTGAEKYAALVANSLTNVEK
;
A
#
# COMPACT_ATOMS: atom_id res chain seq x y z
N MET A 1 26.50 20.03 -24.96
CA MET A 1 27.09 21.04 -24.06
C MET A 1 26.38 20.94 -22.71
N PRO A 2 27.07 21.10 -21.56
CA PRO A 2 26.40 21.06 -20.27
C PRO A 2 25.38 22.21 -20.18
N ALA A 3 24.16 21.89 -19.73
CA ALA A 3 23.06 22.86 -19.65
C ALA A 3 23.33 24.02 -18.68
N GLN A 4 24.31 23.87 -17.77
CA GLN A 4 24.68 24.88 -16.76
C GLN A 4 25.95 25.67 -17.12
N GLY A 5 26.56 25.40 -18.28
CA GLY A 5 27.81 26.05 -18.69
C GLY A 5 27.60 27.47 -19.17
N THR A 6 28.39 28.42 -18.68
CA THR A 6 28.39 29.82 -19.14
C THR A 6 28.63 29.93 -20.65
N PHE A 7 29.55 29.12 -21.20
CA PHE A 7 29.80 29.04 -22.64
C PHE A 7 28.54 28.71 -23.46
N THR A 8 27.65 27.85 -22.96
CA THR A 8 26.41 27.48 -23.67
C THR A 8 25.57 28.71 -24.00
N TYR A 9 25.45 29.65 -23.06
CA TYR A 9 24.60 30.85 -23.21
C TYR A 9 25.34 32.06 -23.80
N TYR A 10 26.63 32.21 -23.54
CA TYR A 10 27.43 33.36 -23.99
C TYR A 10 28.24 33.08 -25.26
N GLY A 11 27.68 32.29 -26.19
CA GLY A 11 28.26 32.10 -27.54
C GLY A 11 28.14 30.69 -28.11
N GLY A 12 28.06 29.67 -27.25
CA GLY A 12 27.96 28.26 -27.65
C GLY A 12 26.69 27.95 -28.45
N MET A 13 25.53 28.46 -28.01
CA MET A 13 24.29 28.34 -28.78
C MET A 13 24.38 29.06 -30.14
N TRP A 14 25.03 30.22 -30.21
CA TRP A 14 25.20 30.94 -31.48
C TRP A 14 26.08 30.14 -32.46
N LEU A 15 27.19 29.56 -31.98
CA LEU A 15 28.03 28.68 -32.79
C LEU A 15 27.29 27.43 -33.25
N ALA A 16 26.46 26.84 -32.38
CA ALA A 16 25.63 25.70 -32.73
C ALA A 16 24.58 26.06 -33.81
N SER A 17 23.95 27.23 -33.72
CA SER A 17 23.04 27.75 -34.73
C SER A 17 23.76 28.01 -36.05
N LEU A 18 24.95 28.62 -36.02
CA LEU A 18 25.77 28.84 -37.22
C LEU A 18 26.16 27.52 -37.88
N ALA A 19 26.61 26.54 -37.10
CA ALA A 19 26.91 25.20 -37.58
C ALA A 19 25.67 24.52 -38.19
N SER A 20 24.49 24.72 -37.60
CA SER A 20 23.22 24.20 -38.14
C SER A 20 22.88 24.84 -39.48
N VAL A 21 23.05 26.16 -39.63
CA VAL A 21 22.85 26.88 -40.89
C VAL A 21 23.81 26.36 -41.96
N ILE A 22 25.09 26.19 -41.62
CA ILE A 22 26.09 25.64 -42.54
C ILE A 22 25.71 24.21 -42.95
N MET A 23 25.27 23.37 -42.02
CA MET A 23 24.82 22.01 -42.31
C MET A 23 23.62 22.00 -43.25
N VAL A 24 22.61 22.83 -43.00
CA VAL A 24 21.44 22.96 -43.88
C VAL A 24 21.86 23.43 -45.28
N ALA A 25 22.76 24.43 -45.37
CA ALA A 25 23.27 24.92 -46.65
C ALA A 25 24.04 23.84 -47.44
N LEU A 26 24.86 23.03 -46.75
CA LEU A 26 25.61 21.93 -47.35
C LEU A 26 24.70 20.77 -47.81
N VAL A 27 23.58 20.53 -47.12
CA VAL A 27 22.61 19.49 -47.49
C VAL A 27 21.70 19.97 -48.62
N ALA A 28 21.28 21.23 -48.60
CA ALA A 28 20.38 21.79 -49.62
C ALA A 28 21.05 22.05 -50.97
N HIS A 29 22.39 22.16 -51.03
CA HIS A 29 23.11 22.46 -52.27
C HIS A 29 23.17 21.24 -53.21
N PRO A 30 22.54 21.28 -54.41
CA PRO A 30 22.34 20.09 -55.25
C PRO A 30 23.61 19.39 -55.70
N SER A 31 24.70 20.15 -55.88
CA SER A 31 25.96 19.66 -56.44
C SER A 31 26.90 18.99 -55.43
N LEU A 32 26.57 19.01 -54.13
CA LEU A 32 27.45 18.45 -53.10
C LEU A 32 27.16 16.96 -52.82
N PRO A 33 28.18 16.14 -52.52
CA PRO A 33 28.00 14.75 -52.12
C PRO A 33 27.18 14.59 -50.83
N THR A 34 27.18 15.60 -49.97
CA THR A 34 26.39 15.67 -48.74
C THR A 34 24.89 15.60 -48.99
N ASN A 35 24.41 16.27 -50.04
CA ASN A 35 23.00 16.17 -50.45
C ASN A 35 22.62 14.70 -50.75
N LYS A 36 23.45 13.99 -51.53
CA LYS A 36 23.23 12.56 -51.84
C LYS A 36 23.25 11.66 -50.60
N LEU A 37 24.09 11.97 -49.61
CA LEU A 37 24.19 11.20 -48.37
C LEU A 37 22.92 11.36 -47.50
N PHE A 38 22.38 12.57 -47.41
CA PHE A 38 21.24 12.90 -46.55
C PHE A 38 19.87 12.80 -47.23
N SER A 39 19.79 12.77 -48.57
CA SER A 39 18.56 12.54 -49.34
C SER A 39 18.32 11.06 -49.66
N ASN A 40 18.75 10.15 -48.78
CA ASN A 40 18.49 8.74 -48.97
C ASN A 40 17.05 8.36 -48.51
N PRO A 41 16.51 7.21 -48.96
CA PRO A 41 15.14 6.80 -48.65
C PRO A 41 14.85 6.69 -47.14
N VAL A 42 15.86 6.42 -46.31
CA VAL A 42 15.70 6.29 -44.85
C VAL A 42 15.52 7.66 -44.21
N PHE A 43 16.35 8.64 -44.56
CA PHE A 43 16.20 10.00 -44.04
C PHE A 43 14.97 10.70 -44.59
N GLU A 44 14.59 10.43 -45.84
CA GLU A 44 13.34 10.93 -46.41
C GLU A 44 12.11 10.34 -45.67
N TYR A 45 12.15 9.04 -45.36
CA TYR A 45 11.12 8.39 -44.55
C TYR A 45 11.02 9.00 -43.14
N ILE A 46 12.14 9.13 -42.43
CA ILE A 46 12.17 9.70 -41.08
C ILE A 46 11.73 11.18 -41.11
N GLY A 47 12.22 11.96 -42.07
CA GLY A 47 11.92 13.38 -42.21
C GLY A 47 10.44 13.65 -42.44
N SER A 48 9.83 12.91 -43.38
CA SER A 48 8.39 13.04 -43.68
C SER A 48 7.46 12.63 -42.53
N ARG A 49 7.96 11.90 -41.53
CA ARG A 49 7.21 11.42 -40.37
C ARG A 49 7.69 11.99 -39.05
N SER A 50 8.63 12.94 -39.10
CA SER A 50 9.29 13.54 -37.93
C SER A 50 8.30 14.12 -36.92
N TYR A 51 7.19 14.71 -37.41
CA TYR A 51 6.10 15.20 -36.57
C TYR A 51 5.42 14.09 -35.77
N GLY A 52 5.06 12.97 -36.41
CA GLY A 52 4.44 11.83 -35.72
C GLY A 52 5.37 11.17 -34.71
N ILE A 53 6.67 11.05 -35.01
CA ILE A 53 7.68 10.55 -34.07
C ILE A 53 7.73 11.44 -32.83
N TYR A 54 7.76 12.76 -33.03
CA TYR A 54 7.79 13.74 -31.96
C TYR A 54 6.54 13.68 -31.06
N LEU A 55 5.36 13.47 -31.64
CA LEU A 55 4.11 13.34 -30.88
C LEU A 55 4.06 12.06 -30.03
N TRP A 56 4.47 10.92 -30.61
CA TRP A 56 4.29 9.62 -29.96
C TRP A 56 5.41 9.25 -28.99
N GLN A 57 6.60 9.86 -29.10
CA GLN A 57 7.72 9.53 -28.20
C GLN A 57 7.39 9.79 -26.73
N LEU A 58 6.78 10.94 -26.40
CA LEU A 58 6.53 11.34 -25.00
C LEU A 58 5.48 10.44 -24.32
N PRO A 59 4.29 10.18 -24.91
CA PRO A 59 3.33 9.26 -24.31
C PRO A 59 3.89 7.85 -24.12
N VAL A 60 4.58 7.31 -25.13
CA VAL A 60 5.13 5.94 -25.07
C VAL A 60 6.15 5.81 -23.94
N PHE A 61 7.08 6.77 -23.81
CA PHE A 61 8.06 6.77 -22.72
C PHE A 61 7.40 6.97 -21.35
N ALA A 62 6.45 7.90 -21.22
CA ALA A 62 5.76 8.16 -19.96
C ALA A 62 4.95 6.94 -19.49
N PHE A 63 4.25 6.25 -20.40
CA PHE A 63 3.51 5.03 -20.05
C PHE A 63 4.43 3.87 -19.69
N ALA A 64 5.55 3.72 -20.40
CA ALA A 64 6.56 2.73 -20.05
C ALA A 64 7.12 2.99 -18.65
N GLU A 65 7.44 4.24 -18.32
CA GLU A 65 7.94 4.63 -16.99
C GLU A 65 6.93 4.33 -15.87
N ALA A 66 5.65 4.59 -16.11
CA ALA A 66 4.60 4.39 -15.11
C ALA A 66 4.24 2.91 -14.87
N LYS A 67 4.48 2.00 -15.84
CA LYS A 67 3.92 0.64 -15.82
C LYS A 67 4.94 -0.48 -15.99
N VAL A 68 6.16 -0.20 -16.45
CA VAL A 68 7.15 -1.21 -16.79
C VAL A 68 8.32 -1.17 -15.81
N LEU A 69 8.71 -2.33 -15.30
CA LEU A 69 9.92 -2.49 -14.48
C LEU A 69 11.17 -2.22 -15.35
N ALA A 70 12.04 -1.33 -14.87
CA ALA A 70 13.26 -0.89 -15.57
C ALA A 70 12.99 -0.36 -17.01
N PRO A 71 12.25 0.76 -17.16
CA PRO A 71 11.79 1.27 -18.45
C PRO A 71 12.94 1.66 -19.40
N THR A 72 14.10 2.01 -18.84
CA THR A 72 15.32 2.39 -19.56
C THR A 72 16.22 1.21 -19.94
N ALA A 73 15.86 -0.02 -19.57
CA ALA A 73 16.61 -1.20 -19.98
C ALA A 73 16.61 -1.33 -21.52
N TRP A 74 17.73 -1.76 -22.09
CA TRP A 74 17.92 -1.79 -23.55
C TRP A 74 16.83 -2.59 -24.29
N TYR A 75 16.36 -3.70 -23.71
CA TYR A 75 15.28 -4.52 -24.27
C TYR A 75 13.92 -3.80 -24.24
N ASN A 76 13.70 -2.96 -23.24
CA ASN A 76 12.48 -2.16 -23.13
C ASN A 76 12.48 -0.99 -24.13
N LEU A 77 13.65 -0.40 -24.38
CA LEU A 77 13.81 0.65 -25.38
C LEU A 77 13.52 0.13 -26.80
N ILE A 78 13.88 -1.12 -27.12
CA ILE A 78 13.64 -1.69 -28.46
C ILE A 78 12.15 -1.71 -28.79
N TRP A 79 11.30 -2.25 -27.89
CA TRP A 79 9.87 -2.31 -28.18
C TRP A 79 9.22 -0.91 -28.11
N GLN A 80 9.71 -0.01 -27.27
CA GLN A 80 9.22 1.38 -27.22
C GLN A 80 9.49 2.11 -28.53
N LEU A 81 10.71 1.99 -29.09
CA LEU A 81 11.05 2.55 -30.39
C LEU A 81 10.22 1.93 -31.52
N ALA A 82 10.02 0.61 -31.50
CA ALA A 82 9.16 -0.07 -32.47
C ALA A 82 7.71 0.45 -32.37
N LEU A 83 7.19 0.64 -31.15
CA LEU A 83 5.84 1.14 -30.92
C LEU A 83 5.68 2.58 -31.41
N ILE A 84 6.67 3.46 -31.16
CA ILE A 84 6.67 4.84 -31.66
C ILE A 84 6.59 4.85 -33.20
N LEU A 85 7.39 4.01 -33.87
CA LEU A 85 7.40 3.94 -35.33
C LEU A 85 6.08 3.39 -35.90
N ILE A 86 5.48 2.38 -35.25
CA ILE A 86 4.18 1.82 -35.66
C ILE A 86 3.07 2.87 -35.50
N LEU A 87 3.00 3.53 -34.35
CA LEU A 87 2.00 4.57 -34.08
C LEU A 87 2.17 5.77 -35.01
N THR A 88 3.42 6.14 -35.29
CA THR A 88 3.76 7.17 -36.27
C THR A 88 3.27 6.80 -37.66
N GLU A 89 3.54 5.58 -38.14
CA GLU A 89 3.13 5.16 -39.48
C GLU A 89 1.60 5.09 -39.61
N LEU A 90 0.90 4.61 -38.58
CA LEU A 90 -0.56 4.61 -38.53
C LEU A 90 -1.12 6.03 -38.54
N SER A 91 -0.59 6.92 -37.71
CA SER A 91 -0.97 8.33 -37.66
C SER A 91 -0.73 9.03 -39.01
N TYR A 92 0.43 8.80 -39.62
CA TYR A 92 0.80 9.39 -40.90
C TYR A 92 -0.16 8.99 -42.02
N ARG A 93 -0.49 7.70 -42.13
CA ARG A 93 -1.38 7.20 -43.20
C ARG A 93 -2.85 7.51 -42.97
N LEU A 94 -3.32 7.41 -41.72
CA LEU A 94 -4.75 7.49 -41.40
C LEU A 94 -5.22 8.89 -41.04
N ILE A 95 -4.32 9.75 -40.57
CA ILE A 95 -4.66 11.10 -40.11
C ILE A 95 -3.97 12.12 -41.00
N GLU A 96 -2.64 12.09 -41.07
CA GLU A 96 -1.86 13.17 -41.68
C GLU A 96 -2.08 13.30 -43.20
N LEU A 97 -2.00 12.20 -43.95
CA LEU A 97 -2.23 12.21 -45.40
C LEU A 97 -3.67 12.63 -45.78
N PRO A 98 -4.74 12.11 -45.12
CA PRO A 98 -6.09 12.59 -45.36
C PRO A 98 -6.29 14.06 -45.00
N THR A 99 -5.72 14.54 -43.90
CA THR A 99 -5.87 15.95 -43.49
C THR A 99 -5.15 16.91 -44.43
N GLN A 100 -3.96 16.54 -44.94
CA GLN A 100 -3.24 17.36 -45.92
C GLN A 100 -4.00 17.54 -47.23
N ARG A 101 -4.84 16.55 -47.61
CA ARG A 101 -5.65 16.57 -48.83
C ARG A 101 -7.04 17.17 -48.62
N PHE A 102 -7.41 17.49 -47.38
CA PHE A 102 -8.73 18.02 -47.06
C PHE A 102 -8.79 19.53 -47.30
N ASP A 103 -9.82 19.98 -47.99
CA ASP A 103 -10.03 21.41 -48.25
C ASP A 103 -10.67 22.10 -47.02
N TYR A 104 -9.88 22.88 -46.31
CA TYR A 104 -10.29 23.64 -45.12
C TYR A 104 -11.02 24.95 -45.44
N SER A 105 -11.11 25.35 -46.71
CA SER A 105 -11.70 26.65 -47.07
C SER A 105 -13.23 26.72 -46.83
N ASN A 106 -13.93 25.58 -46.82
CA ASN A 106 -15.39 25.51 -46.71
C ASN A 106 -15.91 24.64 -45.55
N ILE A 107 -15.29 24.73 -44.37
CA ILE A 107 -15.68 23.94 -43.19
C ILE A 107 -17.14 24.26 -42.76
N LEU A 108 -17.53 25.53 -42.81
CA LEU A 108 -18.88 25.99 -42.44
C LEU A 108 -19.95 25.39 -43.36
N GLY A 109 -19.71 25.35 -44.68
CA GLY A 109 -20.63 24.74 -45.64
C GLY A 109 -20.74 23.22 -45.47
N ILE A 110 -19.64 22.53 -45.14
CA ILE A 110 -19.64 21.09 -44.85
C ILE A 110 -20.47 20.80 -43.60
N LEU A 111 -20.32 21.60 -42.54
CA LEU A 111 -21.08 21.44 -41.30
C LEU A 111 -22.57 21.73 -41.51
N GLN A 112 -22.90 22.80 -42.23
CA GLN A 112 -24.29 23.14 -42.58
C GLN A 112 -24.95 22.04 -43.41
N ASN A 113 -24.27 21.51 -44.43
CA ASN A 113 -24.78 20.41 -45.25
C ASN A 113 -24.92 19.11 -44.44
N PHE A 114 -23.99 18.82 -43.54
CA PHE A 114 -24.06 17.67 -42.65
C PHE A 114 -25.29 17.71 -41.73
N VAL A 115 -25.63 18.89 -41.19
CA VAL A 115 -26.84 19.07 -40.36
C VAL A 115 -28.10 19.04 -41.23
N ARG A 116 -28.11 19.76 -42.35
CA ARG A 116 -29.27 19.89 -43.24
C ARG A 116 -29.68 18.57 -43.88
N GLU A 117 -28.71 17.76 -44.31
CA GLU A 117 -28.95 16.46 -44.96
C GLU A 117 -29.05 15.31 -43.96
N LYS A 118 -29.07 15.58 -42.65
CA LYS A 118 -29.09 14.57 -41.58
C LYS A 118 -27.95 13.56 -41.74
N GLY A 119 -26.75 14.06 -42.04
CA GLY A 119 -25.53 13.29 -42.27
C GLY A 119 -25.18 12.36 -41.10
N TRP A 120 -25.63 12.67 -39.88
CA TRP A 120 -25.50 11.83 -38.69
C TRP A 120 -26.22 10.47 -38.77
N LYS A 121 -27.13 10.27 -39.74
CA LYS A 121 -27.80 8.97 -39.97
C LYS A 121 -27.08 8.08 -41.00
N LEU A 122 -26.10 8.62 -41.73
CA LEU A 122 -25.41 7.88 -42.79
C LEU A 122 -24.28 7.02 -42.19
N LYS A 123 -24.25 5.73 -42.53
CA LYS A 123 -23.25 4.77 -42.01
C LYS A 123 -21.80 5.21 -42.29
N LYS A 124 -21.56 5.89 -43.42
CA LYS A 124 -20.23 6.43 -43.78
C LYS A 124 -19.68 7.49 -42.81
N ASN A 125 -20.54 8.11 -41.99
CA ASN A 125 -20.17 9.19 -41.08
C ASN A 125 -20.01 8.75 -39.62
N ILE A 126 -20.22 7.47 -39.30
CA ILE A 126 -20.12 6.97 -37.91
C ILE A 126 -18.70 7.09 -37.37
N LEU A 127 -17.70 6.66 -38.15
CA LEU A 127 -16.30 6.67 -37.74
C LEU A 127 -15.76 8.10 -37.45
N PRO A 128 -15.94 9.11 -38.32
CA PRO A 128 -15.51 10.48 -38.00
C PRO A 128 -16.26 11.07 -36.81
N MET A 129 -17.55 10.77 -36.63
CA MET A 129 -18.30 11.22 -35.45
C MET A 129 -17.75 10.64 -34.14
N LEU A 130 -17.37 9.36 -34.13
CA LEU A 130 -16.74 8.74 -32.96
C LEU A 130 -15.40 9.40 -32.63
N ILE A 131 -14.56 9.67 -33.64
CA ILE A 131 -13.27 10.35 -33.46
C ILE A 131 -13.47 11.77 -32.92
N SER A 132 -14.41 12.54 -33.48
CA SER A 132 -14.72 13.88 -32.99
C SER A 132 -15.29 13.86 -31.56
N GLY A 133 -16.13 12.88 -31.23
CA GLY A 133 -16.65 12.69 -29.87
C GLY A 133 -15.54 12.38 -28.88
N LEU A 134 -14.61 11.49 -29.24
CA LEU A 134 -13.45 11.15 -28.40
C LEU A 134 -12.55 12.36 -28.16
N ALA A 135 -12.33 13.18 -29.19
CA ALA A 135 -11.55 14.41 -29.09
C ALA A 135 -12.21 15.42 -28.13
N LEU A 136 -13.54 15.60 -28.21
CA LEU A 136 -14.29 16.49 -27.31
C LEU A 136 -14.26 16.00 -25.86
N ILE A 137 -14.42 14.69 -25.63
CA ILE A 137 -14.33 14.10 -24.29
C ILE A 137 -12.93 14.31 -23.70
N SER A 138 -11.88 14.06 -24.49
CA SER A 138 -10.49 14.27 -24.07
C SER A 138 -10.22 15.73 -23.72
N LEU A 139 -10.76 16.67 -24.50
CA LEU A 139 -10.68 18.10 -24.21
C LEU A 139 -11.42 18.47 -22.91
N GLY A 140 -12.58 17.86 -22.67
CA GLY A 140 -13.31 17.99 -21.41
C GLY A 140 -12.49 17.52 -20.20
N PHE A 141 -11.81 16.38 -20.30
CA PHE A 141 -10.92 15.91 -19.24
C PHE A 141 -9.78 16.89 -18.94
N ILE A 142 -9.21 17.54 -19.96
CA ILE A 142 -8.15 18.54 -19.77
C ILE A 142 -8.69 19.78 -19.04
N ILE A 143 -9.91 20.22 -19.35
CA ILE A 143 -10.52 21.42 -18.75
C ILE A 143 -11.03 21.16 -17.32
N PHE A 144 -11.56 19.98 -17.04
CA PHE A 144 -12.21 19.66 -15.76
C PHE A 144 -11.36 18.81 -14.80
N SER A 145 -10.19 18.30 -15.23
CA SER A 145 -9.29 17.61 -14.31
C SER A 145 -8.66 18.60 -13.32
N PRO A 146 -8.57 18.26 -12.02
CA PRO A 146 -7.92 19.12 -11.05
C PRO A 146 -6.49 19.43 -11.48
N PRO A 147 -6.05 20.71 -11.41
CA PRO A 147 -4.86 21.18 -12.10
C PRO A 147 -3.53 20.76 -11.45
N SER A 148 -3.53 20.11 -10.28
CA SER A 148 -2.29 19.80 -9.56
C SER A 148 -2.37 18.61 -8.56
N PRO A 149 -1.30 17.81 -8.41
CA PRO A 149 -1.15 16.78 -7.37
C PRO A 149 -1.30 17.28 -5.92
N HIS A 150 -1.09 18.58 -5.66
CA HIS A 150 -1.29 19.18 -4.34
C HIS A 150 -2.78 19.19 -3.94
N ASP A 151 -3.68 19.45 -4.88
CA ASP A 151 -5.12 19.56 -4.58
C ASP A 151 -5.74 18.18 -4.30
N GLN A 152 -5.22 17.13 -4.93
CA GLN A 152 -5.56 15.74 -4.59
C GLN A 152 -5.18 15.40 -3.14
N ARG A 153 -3.98 15.77 -2.69
CA ARG A 153 -3.54 15.52 -1.30
C ARG A 153 -4.42 16.23 -0.27
N VAL A 154 -4.81 17.48 -0.53
CA VAL A 154 -5.71 18.22 0.37
C VAL A 154 -7.09 17.56 0.47
N ILE A 155 -7.59 17.00 -0.64
CA ILE A 155 -8.86 16.27 -0.64
C ILE A 155 -8.73 14.96 0.13
N GLU A 156 -7.66 14.19 -0.10
CA GLU A 156 -7.37 12.95 0.64
C GLU A 156 -7.24 13.21 2.15
N GLU A 157 -6.48 14.21 2.56
CA GLU A 157 -6.33 14.60 3.97
C GLU A 157 -7.67 14.96 4.61
N LYS A 158 -8.54 15.71 3.92
CA LYS A 158 -9.88 16.05 4.42
C LYS A 158 -10.78 14.82 4.56
N ILE A 159 -10.75 13.90 3.58
CA ILE A 159 -11.51 12.65 3.64
C ILE A 159 -11.05 11.82 4.85
N MET A 160 -9.74 11.66 5.04
CA MET A 160 -9.17 10.93 6.17
C MET A 160 -9.53 11.59 7.50
N ALA A 161 -9.41 12.92 7.61
CA ALA A 161 -9.78 13.65 8.81
C ALA A 161 -11.26 13.49 9.16
N GLN A 162 -12.14 13.51 8.15
CA GLN A 162 -13.57 13.30 8.32
C GLN A 162 -13.90 11.86 8.75
N GLN A 163 -13.22 10.86 8.17
CA GLN A 163 -13.37 9.46 8.57
C GLN A 163 -12.95 9.25 10.03
N VAL A 164 -11.81 9.80 10.45
CA VAL A 164 -11.35 9.74 11.84
C VAL A 164 -12.33 10.43 12.78
N ALA A 165 -12.88 11.59 12.40
CA ALA A 165 -13.87 12.30 13.20
C ALA A 165 -15.17 11.48 13.36
N LEU A 166 -15.62 10.82 12.28
CA LEU A 166 -16.78 9.95 12.31
C LEU A 166 -16.55 8.72 13.20
N GLN A 167 -15.39 8.08 13.08
CA GLN A 167 -15.01 6.93 13.89
C GLN A 167 -14.95 7.30 15.39
N LYS A 168 -14.38 8.46 15.73
CA LYS A 168 -14.37 8.98 17.11
C LYS A 168 -15.78 9.20 17.65
N LYS A 169 -16.68 9.77 16.84
CA LYS A 169 -18.08 9.98 17.23
C LYS A 169 -18.78 8.65 17.49
N GLN A 170 -18.62 7.68 16.60
CA GLN A 170 -19.19 6.33 16.75
C GLN A 170 -18.64 5.62 18.00
N LEU A 171 -17.34 5.76 18.27
CA LEU A 171 -16.70 5.20 19.47
C LEU A 171 -17.26 5.83 20.76
N ALA A 172 -17.46 7.15 20.77
CA ALA A 172 -18.06 7.85 21.90
C ALA A 172 -19.52 7.40 22.16
N GLU A 173 -20.32 7.27 21.10
CA GLU A 173 -21.68 6.75 21.20
C GLU A 173 -21.72 5.31 21.70
N ALA A 174 -20.81 4.44 21.24
CA ALA A 174 -20.67 3.07 21.73
C ALA A 174 -20.29 3.03 23.21
N ASN A 175 -19.29 3.81 23.62
CA ASN A 175 -18.85 3.90 25.01
C ASN A 175 -19.95 4.38 25.96
N ASN A 176 -20.85 5.27 25.50
CA ASN A 176 -21.96 5.75 26.31
C ASN A 176 -22.96 4.63 26.66
N LYS A 177 -23.16 3.67 25.75
CA LYS A 177 -24.09 2.53 25.92
C LYS A 177 -23.57 1.45 26.87
N VAL A 178 -22.26 1.44 27.16
CA VAL A 178 -21.65 0.43 28.03
C VAL A 178 -22.18 0.54 29.47
N PRO A 179 -22.54 -0.59 30.12
CA PRO A 179 -22.97 -0.63 31.52
C PRO A 179 -21.96 -0.01 32.50
N MET A 180 -22.45 0.60 33.59
CA MET A 180 -21.62 1.27 34.61
C MET A 180 -20.60 0.34 35.27
N SER A 181 -20.94 -0.93 35.50
CA SER A 181 -20.02 -1.93 36.06
C SER A 181 -18.79 -2.14 35.17
N LEU A 182 -18.99 -2.19 33.86
CA LEU A 182 -17.93 -2.36 32.88
C LEU A 182 -17.13 -1.07 32.65
N LYS A 183 -17.75 0.10 32.83
CA LYS A 183 -17.04 1.40 32.86
C LYS A 183 -16.04 1.48 34.02
N ALA A 184 -16.38 0.95 35.20
CA ALA A 184 -15.46 0.89 36.33
C ALA A 184 -14.25 -0.01 36.04
N VAL A 185 -14.48 -1.17 35.40
CA VAL A 185 -13.39 -2.04 34.91
C VAL A 185 -12.54 -1.28 33.88
N ALA A 186 -13.17 -0.61 32.92
CA ALA A 186 -12.47 0.19 31.92
C ALA A 186 -11.59 1.29 32.54
N GLU A 187 -12.10 1.97 33.57
CA GLU A 187 -11.38 3.02 34.29
C GLU A 187 -10.20 2.48 35.12
N LYS A 188 -10.37 1.32 35.79
CA LYS A 188 -9.29 0.64 36.53
C LYS A 188 -8.14 0.28 35.59
N TYR A 189 -8.45 -0.35 34.46
CA TYR A 189 -7.45 -0.82 33.50
C TYR A 189 -7.00 0.23 32.47
N LYS A 190 -7.58 1.45 32.52
CA LYS A 190 -7.34 2.55 31.58
C LYS A 190 -7.52 2.13 30.12
N VAL A 191 -8.59 1.39 29.85
CA VAL A 191 -9.05 1.00 28.49
C VAL A 191 -10.34 1.72 28.13
N GLN A 192 -10.72 1.72 26.85
CA GLN A 192 -12.01 2.27 26.44
C GLN A 192 -13.17 1.40 26.99
N PRO A 193 -14.32 1.98 27.39
CA PRO A 193 -15.47 1.22 27.84
C PRO A 193 -15.90 0.10 26.89
N VAL A 194 -15.91 0.34 25.57
CA VAL A 194 -16.25 -0.68 24.57
C VAL A 194 -15.24 -1.84 24.52
N VAL A 195 -13.98 -1.60 24.89
CA VAL A 195 -12.96 -2.67 25.00
C VAL A 195 -13.28 -3.55 26.20
N ALA A 196 -13.64 -2.96 27.35
CA ALA A 196 -14.06 -3.72 28.52
C ALA A 196 -15.35 -4.51 28.25
N GLU A 197 -16.32 -3.92 27.54
CA GLU A 197 -17.55 -4.61 27.14
C GLU A 197 -17.27 -5.82 26.24
N LYS A 198 -16.52 -5.62 25.15
CA LYS A 198 -16.14 -6.73 24.26
C LYS A 198 -15.35 -7.81 24.99
N ALA A 199 -14.33 -7.42 25.76
CA ALA A 199 -13.52 -8.37 26.53
C ALA A 199 -14.38 -9.17 27.52
N SER A 200 -15.37 -8.53 28.15
CA SER A 200 -16.25 -9.20 29.11
C SER A 200 -17.10 -10.32 28.52
N GLN A 201 -17.30 -10.32 27.19
CA GLN A 201 -18.12 -11.29 26.48
C GLN A 201 -17.30 -12.41 25.81
N MET A 202 -15.96 -12.30 25.77
CA MET A 202 -15.11 -13.26 25.08
C MET A 202 -14.82 -14.50 25.93
N ASN A 203 -14.96 -15.68 25.32
CA ASN A 203 -14.50 -16.96 25.86
C ASN A 203 -13.06 -17.20 25.41
N VAL A 204 -12.10 -16.90 26.28
CA VAL A 204 -10.67 -17.02 25.95
C VAL A 204 -10.07 -18.20 26.71
N LEU A 205 -9.37 -19.09 26.01
CA LEU A 205 -8.57 -20.14 26.64
C LEU A 205 -7.13 -19.65 26.74
N ALA A 206 -6.66 -19.41 27.95
CA ALA A 206 -5.33 -18.88 28.22
C ALA A 206 -4.40 -19.94 28.82
N LEU A 207 -3.22 -20.12 28.22
CA LEU A 207 -2.12 -20.91 28.76
C LEU A 207 -0.92 -20.02 29.03
N GLY A 208 -0.35 -20.13 30.23
CA GLY A 208 0.80 -19.29 30.58
C GLY A 208 1.73 -19.86 31.62
N ASP A 209 2.83 -19.13 31.81
CA ASP A 209 3.81 -19.38 32.85
C ASP A 209 3.58 -18.48 34.08
N SER A 210 4.58 -18.37 34.96
CA SER A 210 4.51 -17.57 36.18
C SER A 210 4.22 -16.08 35.93
N VAL A 211 4.56 -15.53 34.77
CA VAL A 211 4.25 -14.13 34.42
C VAL A 211 2.73 -13.96 34.25
N MET A 212 2.06 -14.92 33.60
CA MET A 212 0.61 -14.91 33.48
C MET A 212 -0.07 -15.19 34.82
N VAL A 213 0.51 -16.07 35.66
CA VAL A 213 0.02 -16.29 37.04
C VAL A 213 -0.03 -14.96 37.81
N ALA A 214 1.03 -14.16 37.73
CA ALA A 214 1.10 -12.87 38.41
C ALA A 214 0.03 -11.85 37.94
N ALA A 215 -0.50 -12.01 36.73
CA ALA A 215 -1.55 -11.16 36.17
C ALA A 215 -2.94 -11.83 36.10
N SER A 216 -3.11 -13.04 36.63
CA SER A 216 -4.32 -13.84 36.41
C SER A 216 -5.59 -13.20 36.99
N THR A 217 -5.52 -12.65 38.20
CA THR A 217 -6.65 -11.90 38.79
C THR A 217 -7.09 -10.75 37.89
N ASN A 218 -6.11 -10.01 37.36
CA ASN A 218 -6.38 -8.87 36.49
C ASN A 218 -6.97 -9.31 35.13
N LEU A 219 -6.48 -10.40 34.57
CA LEU A 219 -7.05 -10.99 33.36
C LEU A 219 -8.50 -11.46 33.59
N GLN A 220 -8.79 -12.11 34.72
CA GLN A 220 -10.14 -12.58 35.05
C GLN A 220 -11.12 -11.43 35.28
N GLU A 221 -10.68 -10.33 35.90
CA GLU A 221 -11.51 -9.14 36.07
C GLU A 221 -11.92 -8.50 34.72
N VAL A 222 -11.02 -8.51 33.73
CA VAL A 222 -11.28 -7.94 32.40
C VAL A 222 -12.02 -8.91 31.48
N PHE A 223 -11.76 -10.21 31.64
CA PHE A 223 -12.38 -11.29 30.87
C PHE A 223 -13.01 -12.31 31.82
N PRO A 224 -14.24 -12.07 32.31
CA PRO A 224 -14.89 -12.94 33.28
C PRO A 224 -15.11 -14.38 32.80
N HIS A 225 -15.16 -14.59 31.48
CA HIS A 225 -15.30 -15.90 30.84
C HIS A 225 -13.97 -16.50 30.35
N MET A 226 -12.81 -15.90 30.68
CA MET A 226 -11.52 -16.50 30.38
C MET A 226 -11.30 -17.74 31.25
N TYR A 227 -10.86 -18.84 30.64
CA TYR A 227 -10.29 -19.98 31.34
C TYR A 227 -8.78 -19.83 31.34
N ILE A 228 -8.18 -19.63 32.51
CA ILE A 228 -6.74 -19.47 32.68
C ILE A 228 -6.16 -20.75 33.27
N ASP A 229 -5.31 -21.41 32.51
CA ASP A 229 -4.43 -22.47 32.99
C ASP A 229 -2.99 -21.95 32.89
N ALA A 230 -2.47 -21.41 33.98
CA ALA A 230 -1.11 -20.90 34.07
C ALA A 230 -0.39 -21.50 35.28
N ALA A 231 0.89 -21.85 35.10
CA ALA A 231 1.67 -22.51 36.15
C ALA A 231 3.10 -21.97 36.25
N VAL A 232 3.62 -21.90 37.48
CA VAL A 232 5.00 -21.49 37.73
C VAL A 232 5.96 -22.50 37.11
N GLY A 233 6.99 -22.01 36.42
CA GLY A 233 8.00 -22.86 35.78
C GLY A 233 7.56 -23.53 34.48
N ARG A 234 6.31 -23.34 34.02
CA ARG A 234 5.83 -23.93 32.76
C ARG A 234 6.66 -23.45 31.56
N GLN A 235 6.92 -24.37 30.64
CA GLN A 235 7.66 -24.15 29.39
C GLN A 235 6.78 -24.50 28.17
N ALA A 236 7.25 -24.16 26.97
CA ALA A 236 6.50 -24.37 25.74
C ALA A 236 6.48 -25.84 25.25
N GLU A 237 7.38 -26.70 25.75
CA GLU A 237 7.48 -28.11 25.36
C GLU A 237 6.14 -28.88 25.51
N SER A 238 5.39 -28.61 26.59
CA SER A 238 4.10 -29.27 26.84
C SER A 238 2.88 -28.57 26.21
N LEU A 239 3.08 -27.43 25.53
CA LEU A 239 1.99 -26.53 25.11
C LEU A 239 0.91 -27.22 24.28
N ALA A 240 1.26 -28.06 23.31
CA ALA A 240 0.28 -28.75 22.47
C ALA A 240 -0.58 -29.74 23.27
N THR A 241 0.03 -30.46 24.20
CA THR A 241 -0.65 -31.37 25.13
C THR A 241 -1.56 -30.57 26.08
N ASP A 242 -1.05 -29.49 26.66
CA ASP A 242 -1.79 -28.63 27.58
C ASP A 242 -3.00 -27.98 26.89
N LEU A 243 -2.84 -27.49 25.65
CA LEU A 243 -3.95 -26.99 24.83
C LEU A 243 -5.01 -28.06 24.58
N THR A 244 -4.59 -29.29 24.29
CA THR A 244 -5.50 -30.40 24.05
C THR A 244 -6.30 -30.74 25.32
N ASN A 245 -5.64 -30.75 26.48
CA ASN A 245 -6.28 -31.00 27.76
C ASN A 245 -7.24 -29.88 28.16
N ALA A 246 -6.84 -28.62 27.97
CA ALA A 246 -7.64 -27.46 28.31
C ALA A 246 -8.92 -27.34 27.46
N LYS A 247 -8.94 -27.88 26.24
CA LYS A 247 -10.16 -27.99 25.42
C LYS A 247 -11.29 -28.78 26.09
N SER A 248 -10.97 -29.68 27.02
CA SER A 248 -12.02 -30.35 27.82
C SER A 248 -12.79 -29.40 28.73
N LYS A 249 -12.19 -28.27 29.11
CA LYS A 249 -12.79 -27.22 29.96
C LYS A 249 -13.45 -26.12 29.13
N MET A 250 -12.86 -25.79 27.98
CA MET A 250 -13.41 -24.81 27.04
C MET A 250 -13.23 -25.34 25.60
N PRO A 251 -14.21 -26.08 25.05
CA PRO A 251 -14.04 -26.78 23.77
C PRO A 251 -14.07 -25.87 22.55
N ASN A 252 -14.71 -24.69 22.65
CA ASN A 252 -14.84 -23.75 21.54
C ASN A 252 -14.50 -22.32 21.98
N PRO A 253 -13.22 -22.03 22.30
CA PRO A 253 -12.81 -20.67 22.64
C PRO A 253 -12.94 -19.74 21.41
N ASP A 254 -13.18 -18.46 21.66
CA ASP A 254 -13.13 -17.40 20.65
C ASP A 254 -11.68 -17.15 20.21
N ALA A 255 -10.72 -17.30 21.14
CA ALA A 255 -9.30 -17.17 20.88
C ALA A 255 -8.46 -17.93 21.93
N TYR A 256 -7.23 -18.26 21.55
CA TYR A 256 -6.20 -18.76 22.47
C TYR A 256 -5.27 -17.62 22.88
N LEU A 257 -4.96 -17.52 24.16
CA LEU A 257 -3.93 -16.62 24.69
C LEU A 257 -2.76 -17.44 25.24
N ILE A 258 -1.54 -17.19 24.75
CA ILE A 258 -0.34 -17.93 25.15
C ILE A 258 0.65 -16.95 25.76
N GLY A 259 1.09 -17.23 26.98
CA GLY A 259 2.14 -16.46 27.69
C GLY A 259 3.21 -17.40 28.20
N LEU A 260 3.92 -18.05 27.28
CA LEU A 260 5.02 -18.97 27.55
C LEU A 260 6.30 -18.50 26.88
N GLY A 261 7.43 -18.79 27.52
CA GLY A 261 8.77 -18.49 27.02
C GLY A 261 9.70 -17.86 28.05
N THR A 262 9.19 -17.52 29.25
CA THR A 262 9.99 -16.93 30.32
C THR A 262 10.97 -17.96 30.91
N ASN A 263 10.54 -19.21 31.03
CA ASN A 263 11.26 -20.27 31.76
C ASN A 263 12.15 -21.17 30.88
N GLY A 264 12.21 -20.95 29.57
CA GLY A 264 13.00 -21.81 28.68
C GLY A 264 13.01 -21.35 27.22
N THR A 265 13.88 -21.97 26.43
CA THR A 265 13.94 -21.75 24.98
C THR A 265 12.73 -22.38 24.32
N ILE A 266 12.10 -21.66 23.38
CA ILE A 266 11.00 -22.18 22.57
C ILE A 266 11.58 -22.74 21.27
N LYS A 267 11.07 -23.88 20.82
CA LYS A 267 11.42 -24.47 19.52
C LYS A 267 10.31 -24.26 18.50
N GLU A 268 10.67 -24.31 17.21
CA GLU A 268 9.72 -24.09 16.12
C GLU A 268 8.65 -25.19 16.05
N ASP A 269 9.01 -26.44 16.33
CA ASP A 269 8.11 -27.60 16.34
C ASP A 269 7.05 -27.53 17.47
N GLU A 270 7.40 -26.97 18.62
CA GLU A 270 6.46 -26.71 19.72
C GLU A 270 5.37 -25.72 19.30
N ILE A 271 5.75 -24.65 18.59
CA ILE A 271 4.80 -23.66 18.05
C ILE A 271 3.95 -24.30 16.96
N ASP A 272 4.55 -25.05 16.04
CA ASP A 272 3.83 -25.75 14.96
C ASP A 272 2.80 -26.73 15.53
N ALA A 273 3.15 -27.51 16.55
CA ALA A 273 2.25 -28.43 17.24
C ALA A 273 1.09 -27.69 17.92
N ALA A 274 1.36 -26.58 18.60
CA ALA A 274 0.33 -25.75 19.23
C ALA A 274 -0.63 -25.14 18.20
N MET A 275 -0.12 -24.62 17.09
CA MET A 275 -0.93 -24.07 16.00
C MET A 275 -1.80 -25.14 15.33
N LYS A 276 -1.30 -26.37 15.20
CA LYS A 276 -2.10 -27.52 14.72
C LYS A 276 -3.28 -27.82 15.64
N VAL A 277 -3.07 -27.76 16.96
CA VAL A 277 -4.16 -27.93 17.94
C VAL A 277 -5.14 -26.76 17.87
N ALA A 278 -4.67 -25.52 17.70
CA ALA A 278 -5.53 -24.34 17.61
C ALA A 278 -6.43 -24.33 16.36
N GLY A 279 -5.98 -24.94 15.25
CA GLY A 279 -6.70 -24.94 13.98
C GLY A 279 -6.81 -23.52 13.42
N ASP A 280 -8.00 -23.13 12.96
CA ASP A 280 -8.26 -21.80 12.37
C ASP A 280 -8.53 -20.70 13.40
N LYS A 281 -8.64 -21.07 14.69
CA LYS A 281 -8.92 -20.09 15.75
C LYS A 281 -7.77 -19.08 15.89
N PRO A 282 -8.06 -17.81 16.21
CA PRO A 282 -7.03 -16.83 16.53
C PRO A 282 -6.17 -17.28 17.72
N VAL A 283 -4.86 -17.15 17.57
CA VAL A 283 -3.86 -17.39 18.62
C VAL A 283 -3.11 -16.09 18.87
N TYR A 284 -3.12 -15.66 20.12
CA TYR A 284 -2.40 -14.47 20.58
C TYR A 284 -1.29 -14.90 21.52
N TRP A 285 -0.04 -14.60 21.18
CA TRP A 285 1.12 -14.99 21.99
C TRP A 285 1.83 -13.75 22.54
N LEU A 286 1.93 -13.64 23.87
CA LEU A 286 2.70 -12.59 24.53
C LEU A 286 4.20 -12.88 24.42
N ASN A 287 4.96 -11.94 23.87
CA ASN A 287 6.40 -12.08 23.82
C ASN A 287 7.05 -11.83 25.21
N VAL A 288 8.28 -12.30 25.37
CA VAL A 288 8.94 -12.45 26.68
C VAL A 288 9.62 -11.15 27.09
N HIS A 289 9.32 -10.66 28.29
CA HIS A 289 10.09 -9.64 28.99
C HIS A 289 10.85 -10.27 30.16
N ALA A 290 12.12 -10.60 29.94
CA ALA A 290 12.97 -11.14 30.99
C ALA A 290 14.45 -10.94 30.64
N ASP A 291 15.27 -10.69 31.66
CA ASP A 291 16.73 -10.72 31.51
C ASP A 291 17.22 -12.17 31.51
N ARG A 292 17.01 -12.85 30.37
CA ARG A 292 17.40 -14.24 30.13
C ARG A 292 18.00 -14.37 28.73
N VAL A 293 19.04 -15.20 28.61
CA VAL A 293 19.76 -15.40 27.33
C VAL A 293 18.87 -15.90 26.19
N TRP A 294 17.78 -16.62 26.51
CA TRP A 294 16.82 -17.13 25.54
C TRP A 294 15.68 -16.15 25.21
N ALA A 295 15.48 -15.07 25.96
CA ALA A 295 14.33 -14.17 25.76
C ALA A 295 14.32 -13.50 24.37
N LYS A 296 15.48 -12.95 23.95
CA LYS A 296 15.62 -12.34 22.62
C LYS A 296 15.50 -13.37 21.48
N PRO A 297 16.17 -14.54 21.52
CA PRO A 297 15.92 -15.62 20.57
C PRO A 297 14.44 -16.04 20.48
N ASN A 298 13.77 -16.23 21.62
CA ASN A 298 12.34 -16.58 21.67
C ASN A 298 11.49 -15.51 20.99
N ASN A 299 11.70 -14.22 21.29
CA ASN A 299 10.95 -13.12 20.69
C ASN A 299 11.16 -13.03 19.17
N ASN A 300 12.38 -13.29 18.70
CA ASN A 300 12.69 -13.37 17.27
C ASN A 300 11.98 -14.56 16.60
N LEU A 301 11.98 -15.73 17.25
CA LEU A 301 11.25 -16.90 16.77
C LEU A 301 9.74 -16.63 16.69
N LEU A 302 9.13 -16.11 17.76
CA LEU A 302 7.71 -15.75 17.77
C LEU A 302 7.36 -14.78 16.62
N THR A 303 8.20 -13.78 16.38
CA THR A 303 8.03 -12.84 15.25
C THR A 303 8.13 -13.53 13.90
N LYS A 304 9.07 -14.49 13.74
CA LYS A 304 9.18 -15.32 12.52
C LYS A 304 7.92 -16.16 12.32
N MET A 305 7.42 -16.81 13.38
CA MET A 305 6.27 -17.71 13.32
C MET A 305 4.95 -16.98 13.03
N ALA A 306 4.79 -15.75 13.53
CA ALA A 306 3.63 -14.91 13.19
C ALA A 306 3.58 -14.52 11.69
N LYS A 307 4.70 -14.58 10.96
CA LYS A 307 4.70 -14.43 9.50
C LYS A 307 4.29 -15.72 8.78
N LYS A 308 4.53 -16.88 9.39
CA LYS A 308 4.16 -18.21 8.87
C LYS A 308 2.67 -18.49 9.06
N TYR A 309 2.12 -18.15 10.23
CA TYR A 309 0.72 -18.42 10.59
C TYR A 309 -0.13 -17.15 10.60
N LYS A 310 -1.10 -17.04 9.66
CA LYS A 310 -1.97 -15.86 9.54
C LYS A 310 -2.87 -15.61 10.77
N ASN A 311 -3.21 -16.67 11.49
CA ASN A 311 -4.01 -16.62 12.71
C ASN A 311 -3.17 -16.50 13.99
N LEU A 312 -1.84 -16.40 13.91
CA LEU A 312 -0.96 -16.14 15.05
C LEU A 312 -0.57 -14.66 15.11
N LYS A 313 -0.90 -14.00 16.21
CA LYS A 313 -0.55 -12.59 16.48
C LYS A 313 0.30 -12.47 17.73
N ILE A 314 1.37 -11.67 17.66
CA ILE A 314 2.22 -11.40 18.82
C ILE A 314 1.72 -10.17 19.57
N ILE A 315 1.49 -10.33 20.87
CA ILE A 315 1.24 -9.23 21.80
C ILE A 315 2.60 -8.80 22.38
N ASP A 316 3.01 -7.56 22.09
CA ASP A 316 4.36 -7.06 22.42
C ASP A 316 4.46 -6.57 23.88
N TRP A 317 4.40 -7.52 24.82
CA TRP A 317 4.61 -7.27 26.24
C TRP A 317 6.03 -6.75 26.52
N ASN A 318 7.05 -7.30 25.86
CA ASN A 318 8.43 -6.88 26.03
C ASN A 318 8.63 -5.38 25.80
N LYS A 319 8.10 -4.85 24.68
CA LYS A 319 8.16 -3.41 24.41
C LYS A 319 7.34 -2.61 25.42
N LYS A 320 6.17 -3.10 25.82
CA LYS A 320 5.28 -2.41 26.77
C LYS A 320 5.90 -2.31 28.17
N ALA A 321 6.63 -3.34 28.57
CA ALA A 321 7.31 -3.48 29.86
C ALA A 321 8.67 -2.78 29.93
N SER A 322 9.33 -2.58 28.77
CA SER A 322 10.67 -2.01 28.71
C SER A 322 10.76 -0.64 29.39
N GLY A 323 11.71 -0.51 30.32
CA GLY A 323 11.93 0.72 31.09
C GLY A 323 10.94 0.95 32.25
N GLN A 324 10.07 -0.01 32.56
CA GLN A 324 9.04 0.12 33.58
C GLN A 324 9.35 -0.68 34.86
N SER A 325 10.55 -0.53 35.43
CA SER A 325 10.98 -1.35 36.58
C SER A 325 10.02 -1.32 37.78
N SER A 326 9.28 -0.23 38.00
CA SER A 326 8.27 -0.13 39.06
C SER A 326 7.07 -1.08 38.89
N TRP A 327 6.86 -1.61 37.69
CA TRP A 327 5.77 -2.54 37.37
C TRP A 327 6.05 -3.96 37.87
N PHE A 328 7.28 -4.27 38.28
CA PHE A 328 7.73 -5.62 38.54
C PHE A 328 8.09 -5.85 40.01
N TYR A 329 8.17 -7.13 40.40
CA TYR A 329 8.94 -7.52 41.57
C TYR A 329 10.44 -7.27 41.35
N SER A 330 11.26 -7.54 42.38
CA SER A 330 12.72 -7.29 42.33
C SER A 330 13.45 -8.04 41.21
N ASP A 331 12.84 -9.06 40.64
CA ASP A 331 13.37 -9.84 39.52
C ASP A 331 13.21 -9.19 38.14
N ASN A 332 12.46 -8.07 38.03
CA ASN A 332 12.11 -7.41 36.77
C ASN A 332 11.43 -8.33 35.74
N ILE A 333 10.77 -9.40 36.19
CA ILE A 333 10.09 -10.39 35.33
C ILE A 333 8.60 -10.45 35.67
N HIS A 334 8.28 -10.60 36.96
CA HIS A 334 6.89 -10.81 37.38
C HIS A 334 6.18 -9.48 37.61
N PRO A 335 5.09 -9.18 36.88
CA PRO A 335 4.35 -7.94 37.05
C PRO A 335 3.57 -7.94 38.37
N LYS A 336 3.40 -6.76 38.97
CA LYS A 336 2.60 -6.55 40.19
C LYS A 336 1.83 -5.23 40.10
N GLY A 337 0.75 -5.09 40.87
CA GLY A 337 -0.04 -3.85 40.94
C GLY A 337 -0.29 -3.25 39.54
N THR A 338 0.19 -2.03 39.29
CA THR A 338 0.08 -1.37 37.99
C THR A 338 0.66 -2.18 36.83
N GLY A 339 1.73 -2.96 37.03
CA GLY A 339 2.27 -3.83 35.98
C GLY A 339 1.28 -4.90 35.51
N ALA A 340 0.59 -5.54 36.47
CA ALA A 340 -0.41 -6.56 36.18
C ALA A 340 -1.67 -5.93 35.52
N GLU A 341 -2.04 -4.71 35.93
CA GLU A 341 -3.07 -3.93 35.26
C GLU A 341 -2.70 -3.60 33.81
N LYS A 342 -1.46 -3.18 33.55
CA LYS A 342 -0.99 -2.89 32.19
C LYS A 342 -0.85 -4.14 31.33
N TYR A 343 -0.51 -5.28 31.92
CA TYR A 343 -0.52 -6.57 31.25
C TYR A 343 -1.94 -6.93 30.77
N ALA A 344 -2.93 -6.91 31.67
CA ALA A 344 -4.31 -7.22 31.32
C ALA A 344 -4.90 -6.22 30.30
N ALA A 345 -4.61 -4.92 30.46
CA ALA A 345 -5.02 -3.90 29.51
C ALA A 345 -4.41 -4.11 28.11
N LEU A 346 -3.15 -4.55 28.02
CA LEU A 346 -2.51 -4.86 26.74
C LEU A 346 -3.19 -6.04 26.04
N VAL A 347 -3.53 -7.09 26.80
CA VAL A 347 -4.28 -8.24 26.29
C VAL A 347 -5.67 -7.81 25.80
N ALA A 348 -6.42 -7.04 26.60
CA ALA A 348 -7.76 -6.55 26.25
C ALA A 348 -7.79 -5.77 24.93
N ASN A 349 -6.87 -4.82 24.76
CA ASN A 349 -6.77 -4.05 23.52
C ASN A 349 -6.40 -4.93 22.32
N SER A 350 -5.56 -5.96 22.52
CA SER A 350 -5.08 -6.82 21.44
C SER A 350 -6.15 -7.82 20.97
N LEU A 351 -6.91 -8.39 21.90
CA LEU A 351 -7.93 -9.41 21.58
C LEU A 351 -9.19 -8.81 20.97
N THR A 352 -9.60 -7.62 21.41
CA THR A 352 -10.85 -6.99 20.95
C THR A 352 -10.75 -6.28 19.60
N ASN A 353 -9.52 -6.04 19.10
CA ASN A 353 -9.21 -5.32 17.86
C ASN A 353 -9.99 -3.99 17.69
N VAL A 354 -10.31 -3.30 18.79
CA VAL A 354 -10.90 -1.96 18.71
C VAL A 354 -9.80 -0.99 18.31
N GLU A 355 -9.90 -0.39 17.14
CA GLU A 355 -8.97 0.64 16.67
C GLU A 355 -8.94 1.83 17.64
N LYS A 356 -7.75 2.38 17.87
CA LYS A 356 -7.50 3.47 18.82
C LYS A 356 -7.92 4.83 18.29
#